data_AF-A0A925EX64-F1
#
_entry.id   AF-A0A925EX64-F1
#
_cell.length_a   1.000
_cell.length_b   1.000
_cell.length_c   1.000
_cell.angle_alpha   90.00
_cell.angle_beta   90.00
_cell.angle_gamma   90.00
#
_symmetry.space_group_name_H-M   'P 1'
#
loop_
_entity.id
_entity.type
_entity.pdbx_description
1 polymer ?
#
loop_
_entity_poly.entity_id
_entity_poly.type
_entity_poly.pdbx_seq_one_letter_code
_entity_poly.pdbx_strand_id
1 'polypeptide(L)'
;MKILSIFSFIKHLSLILILFCGIDQLVGQNKVEVIGQIKITGGSPGENKVLTSDAVGLATWEIPEGDNTEVAFIFNTLTQVVMIEDPVIFDSNGFITSGFVHVQGTGLITIINTGIYKATFSVSGTEPNQFALFLNDSPIFGSTYGSGAGTQQNNGQVVFSAAAGDVVSLRNHSSFSSVGLFSFTGGTQSNVNASIILEKL
;
A
#
# COMPACT_ATOMS: atom_id res chain seq x y z
N MET A 1 21.43 94.35 7.08
CA MET A 1 22.79 93.82 7.36
C MET A 1 22.57 92.63 8.30
N LYS A 2 22.78 91.35 7.97
CA LYS A 2 23.66 90.63 7.05
C LYS A 2 22.96 89.34 6.56
N ILE A 3 23.27 88.96 5.33
CA ILE A 3 23.09 87.63 4.74
C ILE A 3 24.03 86.63 5.44
N LEU A 4 23.59 85.39 5.65
CA LEU A 4 24.38 84.18 5.33
C LEU A 4 23.45 82.95 5.31
N SER A 5 23.26 82.38 4.11
CA SER A 5 22.68 81.04 3.91
C SER A 5 23.76 79.97 4.15
N ILE A 6 23.37 78.81 4.69
CA ILE A 6 24.01 77.53 4.37
C ILE A 6 22.92 76.47 4.21
N PHE A 7 23.07 75.72 3.13
CA PHE A 7 22.23 74.65 2.60
C PHE A 7 22.22 73.38 3.49
N SER A 8 21.10 72.64 3.38
CA SER A 8 21.00 71.16 3.36
C SER A 8 21.41 70.36 4.60
N PHE A 9 20.44 69.66 5.22
CA PHE A 9 20.47 68.18 5.32
C PHE A 9 19.12 67.65 5.89
N ILE A 10 18.59 66.61 5.23
CA ILE A 10 17.55 65.66 5.71
C ILE A 10 16.09 66.17 5.71
N LYS A 11 15.52 66.34 4.51
CA LYS A 11 14.18 65.80 4.24
C LYS A 11 14.34 64.28 4.24
N HIS A 12 13.88 63.59 5.28
CA HIS A 12 13.51 62.15 5.38
C HIS A 12 13.71 61.70 6.83
N LEU A 13 12.84 62.17 7.73
CA LEU A 13 12.67 61.53 9.03
C LEU A 13 11.20 61.14 9.20
N SER A 14 10.71 60.31 8.28
CA SER A 14 9.64 59.38 8.63
C SER A 14 10.31 58.15 9.25
N LEU A 15 10.72 58.31 10.51
CA LEU A 15 11.03 57.17 11.37
C LEU A 15 9.69 56.51 11.71
N ILE A 16 9.21 55.67 10.80
CA ILE A 16 8.16 54.71 11.12
C ILE A 16 8.86 53.60 11.91
N LEU A 17 8.96 53.82 13.22
CA LEU A 17 9.27 52.74 14.16
C LEU A 17 8.04 51.86 14.17
N ILE A 18 7.90 50.96 13.20
CA ILE A 18 6.98 49.86 13.39
C ILE A 18 7.73 48.82 14.20
N LEU A 19 7.56 48.94 15.51
CA LEU A 19 7.72 47.82 16.41
C LEU A 19 6.64 46.78 16.02
N PHE A 20 6.88 45.99 14.98
CA PHE A 20 6.04 44.83 14.66
C PHE A 20 6.38 43.73 15.67
N CYS A 21 5.92 43.92 16.91
CA CYS A 21 5.62 42.80 17.78
C CYS A 21 4.24 42.28 17.35
N GLY A 22 4.21 41.14 16.67
CA GLY A 22 3.00 40.35 16.42
C GLY A 22 2.02 40.93 15.39
N ILE A 23 2.21 40.62 14.11
CA ILE A 23 1.07 40.56 13.17
C ILE A 23 0.47 39.16 13.34
N ASP A 24 -0.64 39.03 14.09
CA ASP A 24 -1.30 37.73 14.32
C ASP A 24 -2.19 37.27 13.15
N GLN A 25 -2.52 38.16 12.20
CA GLN A 25 -3.41 37.86 11.07
C GLN A 25 -3.03 38.72 9.86
N LEU A 26 -2.71 38.10 8.73
CA LEU A 26 -2.70 38.76 7.43
C LEU A 26 -4.10 38.60 6.82
N VAL A 27 -4.97 39.60 7.00
CA VAL A 27 -6.34 39.57 6.43
C VAL A 27 -6.25 39.95 4.95
N GLY A 28 -5.85 39.00 4.11
CA GLY A 28 -5.75 39.18 2.66
C GLY A 28 -7.13 39.23 2.02
N GLN A 29 -7.68 40.43 1.80
CA GLN A 29 -8.99 40.59 1.17
C GLN A 29 -8.99 40.34 -0.35
N ASN A 30 -7.85 40.39 -1.05
CA ASN A 30 -7.75 39.99 -2.46
C ASN A 30 -6.30 39.65 -2.86
N LYS A 31 -6.09 38.40 -3.30
CA LYS A 31 -4.93 37.85 -4.04
C LYS A 31 -3.53 38.09 -3.43
N VAL A 32 -3.01 37.09 -2.72
CA VAL A 32 -1.57 37.01 -2.40
C VAL A 32 -0.84 36.55 -3.66
N GLU A 33 -0.02 37.43 -4.24
CA GLU A 33 0.84 37.10 -5.38
C GLU A 33 2.29 37.00 -4.91
N VAL A 34 2.89 35.82 -5.07
CA VAL A 34 4.31 35.58 -4.77
C VAL A 34 5.04 35.26 -6.07
N ILE A 35 5.88 36.20 -6.51
CA ILE A 35 6.77 36.01 -7.66
C ILE A 35 8.08 35.39 -7.14
N GLY A 36 8.06 34.09 -6.81
CA GLY A 36 9.24 33.39 -6.31
C GLY A 36 8.93 32.21 -5.38
N GLN A 37 9.97 31.68 -4.74
CA GLN A 37 9.84 30.56 -3.79
C GLN A 37 9.29 31.05 -2.45
N ILE A 38 8.42 30.24 -1.84
CA ILE A 38 7.93 30.45 -0.47
C ILE A 38 8.76 29.57 0.47
N LYS A 39 9.33 30.16 1.53
CA LYS A 39 9.95 29.45 2.64
C LYS A 39 9.08 29.57 3.89
N ILE A 40 8.56 28.45 4.38
CA ILE A 40 7.78 28.37 5.61
C ILE A 40 8.68 27.74 6.69
N THR A 41 8.91 28.45 7.79
CA THR A 41 9.82 28.01 8.86
C THR A 41 9.12 27.49 10.12
N GLY A 42 7.80 27.65 10.23
CA GLY A 42 7.00 27.18 11.38
C GLY A 42 6.50 25.75 11.22
N GLY A 43 6.16 25.10 12.33
CA GLY A 43 5.46 23.79 12.36
C GLY A 43 6.33 22.54 12.13
N SER A 44 7.66 22.65 12.16
CA SER A 44 8.61 21.56 11.87
C SER A 44 8.57 21.04 10.42
N PRO A 45 8.91 21.90 9.43
CA PRO A 45 9.13 21.45 8.05
C PRO A 45 10.22 20.39 7.99
N GLY A 46 10.08 19.42 7.09
CA GLY A 46 11.03 18.34 6.88
C GLY A 46 11.03 17.85 5.44
N GLU A 47 12.08 17.13 5.05
CA GLU A 47 12.14 16.48 3.73
C GLU A 47 10.94 15.54 3.56
N ASN A 48 10.36 15.53 2.36
CA ASN A 48 9.17 14.74 1.99
C ASN A 48 7.89 15.03 2.80
N LYS A 49 7.88 16.07 3.64
CA LYS A 49 6.65 16.50 4.31
C LYS A 49 5.85 17.47 3.45
N VAL A 50 4.53 17.36 3.52
CA VAL A 50 3.59 18.32 2.97
C VAL A 50 2.89 19.06 4.11
N LEU A 51 2.46 20.30 3.84
CA LEU A 51 1.66 21.08 4.77
C LEU A 51 0.19 20.76 4.51
N THR A 52 -0.42 19.94 5.37
CA THR A 52 -1.82 19.54 5.25
C THR A 52 -2.68 20.31 6.23
N SER A 53 -3.82 20.82 5.76
CA SER A 53 -4.80 21.53 6.57
C SER A 53 -5.91 20.61 7.04
N ASP A 54 -6.37 20.81 8.27
CA ASP A 54 -7.62 20.24 8.75
C ASP A 54 -8.85 21.04 8.28
N ALA A 55 -10.04 20.63 8.71
CA ALA A 55 -11.32 21.25 8.35
C ALA A 55 -11.52 22.67 8.92
N VAL A 56 -10.69 23.10 9.89
CA VAL A 56 -10.76 24.45 10.47
C VAL A 56 -9.67 25.39 9.94
N GLY A 57 -8.86 24.91 8.99
CA GLY A 57 -7.80 25.71 8.35
C GLY A 57 -6.47 25.69 9.10
N LEU A 58 -6.32 24.86 10.13
CA LEU A 58 -5.05 24.68 10.84
C LEU A 58 -4.21 23.64 10.09
N ALA A 59 -2.95 23.99 9.80
CA ALA A 59 -2.07 23.12 9.02
C ALA A 59 -0.84 22.65 9.80
N THR A 60 -0.45 21.40 9.56
CA THR A 60 0.74 20.77 10.16
C THR A 60 1.59 20.09 9.10
N TRP A 61 2.90 19.97 9.34
CA TRP A 61 3.82 19.26 8.46
C TRP A 61 3.77 17.76 8.72
N GLU A 62 3.13 17.05 7.81
CA GLU A 62 3.01 15.60 7.84
C GLU A 62 3.76 14.97 6.66
N ILE A 63 4.23 13.75 6.88
CA ILE A 63 4.61 12.91 5.74
C ILE A 63 3.26 12.54 5.12
N PRO A 64 3.00 12.85 3.84
CA PRO A 64 1.78 12.37 3.21
C PRO A 64 1.82 10.86 3.32
N GLU A 65 0.75 10.27 3.87
CA GLU A 65 0.52 8.85 3.71
C GLU A 65 0.30 8.64 2.21
N GLY A 66 1.41 8.40 1.48
CA GLY A 66 1.31 7.93 0.12
C GLY A 66 0.49 6.65 0.17
N ASP A 67 -0.37 6.45 -0.83
CA ASP A 67 -0.93 5.14 -1.13
C ASP A 67 0.23 4.16 -1.26
N ASN A 68 0.64 3.57 -0.13
CA ASN A 68 1.62 2.52 -0.10
C ASN A 68 0.91 1.39 -0.82
N THR A 69 1.26 1.19 -2.10
CA THR A 69 0.80 0.03 -2.85
C THR A 69 1.30 -1.18 -2.08
N GLU A 70 0.43 -1.76 -1.27
CA GLU A 70 0.74 -2.97 -0.54
C GLU A 70 0.46 -4.13 -1.48
N VAL A 71 1.51 -4.83 -1.89
CA VAL A 71 1.39 -5.98 -2.78
C VAL A 71 2.30 -7.13 -2.34
N ALA A 72 1.82 -8.35 -2.47
CA ALA A 72 2.59 -9.57 -2.28
C ALA A 72 2.36 -10.53 -3.45
N PHE A 73 3.43 -10.99 -4.08
CA PHE A 73 3.43 -12.10 -5.03
C PHE A 73 4.19 -13.28 -4.42
N ILE A 74 3.47 -14.36 -4.15
CA ILE A 74 3.97 -15.56 -3.46
C ILE A 74 3.63 -16.77 -4.32
N PHE A 75 4.57 -17.71 -4.46
CA PHE A 75 4.41 -18.81 -5.42
C PHE A 75 5.11 -20.09 -4.98
N ASN A 76 4.68 -21.19 -5.60
CA ASN A 76 5.23 -22.52 -5.43
C ASN A 76 5.74 -23.05 -6.77
N THR A 77 6.94 -23.65 -6.74
CA THR A 77 7.60 -24.35 -7.84
C THR A 77 7.93 -25.80 -7.51
N LEU A 78 7.88 -26.19 -6.23
CA LEU A 78 8.14 -27.55 -5.78
C LEU A 78 6.94 -28.47 -6.01
N THR A 79 7.20 -29.75 -6.25
CA THR A 79 6.12 -30.74 -6.32
C THR A 79 5.50 -30.95 -4.93
N GLN A 80 4.17 -30.93 -4.83
CA GLN A 80 3.44 -31.22 -3.59
C GLN A 80 2.09 -31.90 -3.88
N VAL A 81 1.53 -32.55 -2.85
CA VAL A 81 0.15 -33.04 -2.86
C VAL A 81 -0.61 -32.27 -1.80
N VAL A 82 -1.64 -31.53 -2.21
CA VAL A 82 -2.49 -30.74 -1.33
C VAL A 82 -3.70 -31.58 -0.95
N MET A 83 -3.77 -32.02 0.31
CA MET A 83 -4.91 -32.78 0.81
C MET A 83 -6.18 -31.91 0.83
N ILE A 84 -7.34 -32.55 0.92
CA ILE A 84 -8.61 -31.83 1.05
C ILE A 84 -8.61 -31.03 2.35
N GLU A 85 -9.03 -29.78 2.27
CA GLU A 85 -9.01 -28.73 3.30
C GLU A 85 -7.62 -28.26 3.76
N ASP A 86 -6.54 -28.80 3.20
CA ASP A 86 -5.18 -28.35 3.51
C ASP A 86 -4.76 -27.13 2.65
N PRO A 87 -3.87 -26.27 3.18
CA PRO A 87 -3.33 -25.15 2.44
C PRO A 87 -2.30 -25.60 1.41
N VAL A 88 -2.23 -24.86 0.31
CA VAL A 88 -1.08 -24.86 -0.60
C VAL A 88 0.12 -24.32 0.16
N ILE A 89 1.22 -25.06 0.14
CA ILE A 89 2.50 -24.58 0.66
C ILE A 89 3.21 -23.79 -0.43
N PHE A 90 3.72 -22.60 -0.11
CA PHE A 90 4.48 -21.78 -1.04
C PHE A 90 5.96 -21.76 -0.67
N ASP A 91 6.84 -22.26 -1.54
CA ASP A 91 8.27 -22.30 -1.28
C ASP A 91 9.00 -20.97 -1.50
N SER A 92 8.39 -20.02 -2.23
CA SER A 92 9.09 -18.84 -2.71
C SER A 92 8.32 -17.54 -2.49
N ASN A 93 9.05 -16.48 -2.13
CA ASN A 93 8.58 -15.09 -2.14
C ASN A 93 9.10 -14.41 -3.41
N GLY A 94 8.20 -13.85 -4.21
CA GLY A 94 8.55 -12.91 -5.27
C GLY A 94 8.73 -11.51 -4.70
N PHE A 95 7.96 -10.56 -5.22
CA PHE A 95 7.91 -9.21 -4.67
C PHE A 95 6.91 -9.15 -3.50
N ILE A 96 7.34 -8.65 -2.34
CA ILE A 96 6.49 -8.48 -1.16
C ILE A 96 6.81 -7.13 -0.50
N THR A 97 5.80 -6.32 -0.26
CA THR A 97 5.93 -5.09 0.54
C THR A 97 5.69 -5.39 2.02
N SER A 98 6.01 -4.43 2.90
CA SER A 98 5.86 -4.58 4.35
C SER A 98 4.41 -4.72 4.85
N GLY A 99 3.42 -4.59 3.98
CA GLY A 99 2.01 -4.86 4.28
C GLY A 99 1.68 -6.33 4.49
N PHE A 100 2.61 -7.24 4.14
CA PHE A 100 2.42 -8.69 4.23
C PHE A 100 3.65 -9.39 4.81
N VAL A 101 3.41 -10.52 5.47
CA VAL A 101 4.46 -11.44 5.92
C VAL A 101 4.13 -12.85 5.47
N HIS A 102 5.09 -13.49 4.80
CA HIS A 102 5.03 -14.90 4.44
C HIS A 102 6.38 -15.57 4.72
N VAL A 103 6.34 -16.70 5.41
CA VAL A 103 7.50 -17.55 5.66
C VAL A 103 7.56 -18.60 4.56
N GLN A 104 8.66 -18.63 3.79
CA GLN A 104 8.87 -19.63 2.74
C GLN A 104 8.73 -21.06 3.27
N GLY A 105 8.08 -21.93 2.51
CA GLY A 105 7.77 -23.29 2.91
C GLY A 105 6.55 -23.40 3.84
N THR A 106 5.73 -22.34 3.94
CA THR A 106 4.44 -22.36 4.65
C THR A 106 3.28 -22.02 3.72
N GLY A 107 2.04 -22.20 4.18
CA GLY A 107 0.83 -21.85 3.43
C GLY A 107 0.09 -20.64 3.97
N LEU A 108 0.73 -19.86 4.85
CA LEU A 108 0.09 -18.81 5.66
C LEU A 108 0.69 -17.45 5.37
N ILE A 109 -0.16 -16.47 5.05
CA ILE A 109 0.24 -15.11 4.71
C ILE A 109 -0.44 -14.15 5.68
N THR A 110 0.32 -13.46 6.52
CA THR A 110 -0.21 -12.48 7.48
C THR A 110 -0.35 -11.11 6.84
N ILE A 111 -1.49 -10.47 7.07
CA ILE A 111 -1.80 -9.09 6.70
C ILE A 111 -1.39 -8.17 7.85
N ILE A 112 -0.63 -7.10 7.56
CA ILE A 112 -0.10 -6.20 8.59
C ILE A 112 -1.02 -5.01 8.87
N ASN A 113 -1.72 -4.52 7.84
CA ASN A 113 -2.58 -3.34 7.96
C ASN A 113 -4.05 -3.73 7.77
N THR A 114 -4.96 -3.03 8.44
CA THR A 114 -6.39 -3.18 8.14
C THR A 114 -6.69 -2.57 6.77
N GLY A 115 -7.56 -3.20 5.99
CA GLY A 115 -7.94 -2.70 4.67
C GLY A 115 -8.88 -3.60 3.89
N ILE A 116 -9.13 -3.20 2.65
CA ILE A 116 -9.78 -4.03 1.64
C ILE A 116 -8.67 -4.57 0.73
N TYR A 117 -8.76 -5.85 0.42
CA TYR A 117 -7.74 -6.57 -0.34
C TYR A 117 -8.38 -7.24 -1.54
N LYS A 118 -7.66 -7.21 -2.66
CA LYS A 118 -7.89 -8.12 -3.80
C LYS A 118 -6.88 -9.25 -3.71
N ALA A 119 -7.37 -10.48 -3.75
CA ALA A 119 -6.55 -11.65 -4.00
C ALA A 119 -6.79 -12.17 -5.40
N THR A 120 -5.74 -12.60 -6.08
CA THR A 120 -5.84 -13.44 -7.28
C THR A 120 -4.96 -14.67 -7.09
N PHE A 121 -5.39 -15.81 -7.58
CA PHE A 121 -4.59 -17.03 -7.53
C PHE A 121 -4.62 -17.79 -8.85
N SER A 122 -3.62 -18.64 -9.03
CA SER A 122 -3.49 -19.54 -10.16
C SER A 122 -2.97 -20.88 -9.67
N VAL A 123 -3.64 -21.98 -10.02
CA VAL A 123 -3.26 -23.35 -9.63
C VAL A 123 -3.27 -24.28 -10.84
N SER A 124 -2.16 -24.98 -11.03
CA SER A 124 -1.94 -26.00 -12.05
C SER A 124 -2.06 -27.41 -11.45
N GLY A 125 -3.27 -27.80 -11.06
CA GLY A 125 -3.54 -29.11 -10.45
C GLY A 125 -3.63 -30.26 -11.46
N THR A 126 -3.22 -31.46 -11.09
CA THR A 126 -3.31 -32.67 -11.95
C THR A 126 -4.67 -33.36 -11.96
N GLU A 127 -5.54 -33.02 -11.03
CA GLU A 127 -6.90 -33.54 -10.86
C GLU A 127 -7.93 -32.41 -11.08
N PRO A 128 -9.20 -32.74 -11.40
CA PRO A 128 -10.30 -31.80 -11.22
C PRO A 128 -10.28 -31.27 -9.78
N ASN A 129 -10.33 -29.95 -9.62
CA ASN A 129 -10.04 -29.33 -8.34
C ASN A 129 -10.94 -28.12 -8.08
N GLN A 130 -11.18 -27.85 -6.81
CA GLN A 130 -11.77 -26.65 -6.26
C GLN A 130 -10.81 -26.06 -5.23
N PHE A 131 -10.52 -24.77 -5.36
CA PHE A 131 -9.69 -24.02 -4.43
C PHE A 131 -10.44 -22.81 -3.93
N ALA A 132 -10.24 -22.47 -2.65
CA ALA A 132 -10.81 -21.29 -2.03
C ALA A 132 -9.77 -20.58 -1.16
N LEU A 133 -9.96 -19.27 -0.97
CA LEU A 133 -9.17 -18.50 -0.02
C LEU A 133 -9.84 -18.55 1.35
N PHE A 134 -9.01 -18.62 2.39
CA PHE A 134 -9.43 -18.66 3.78
C PHE A 134 -8.83 -17.46 4.52
N LEU A 135 -9.62 -16.84 5.37
CA LEU A 135 -9.21 -15.81 6.32
C LEU A 135 -9.42 -16.36 7.73
N ASN A 136 -8.34 -16.53 8.50
CA ASN A 136 -8.38 -17.09 9.87
C ASN A 136 -9.19 -18.40 9.96
N ASP A 137 -8.91 -19.37 9.08
CA ASP A 137 -9.60 -20.67 8.96
C ASP A 137 -11.07 -20.64 8.51
N SER A 138 -11.64 -19.47 8.23
CA SER A 138 -12.96 -19.37 7.58
C SER A 138 -12.82 -19.17 6.08
N PRO A 139 -13.57 -19.90 5.23
CA PRO A 139 -13.57 -19.63 3.80
C PRO A 139 -14.10 -18.20 3.52
N ILE A 140 -13.38 -17.47 2.67
CA ILE A 140 -13.81 -16.16 2.20
C ILE A 140 -14.96 -16.36 1.22
N PHE A 141 -16.10 -15.74 1.49
CA PHE A 141 -17.29 -15.86 0.64
C PHE A 141 -17.00 -15.44 -0.81
N GLY A 142 -17.41 -16.28 -1.77
CA GLY A 142 -17.20 -16.03 -3.19
C GLY A 142 -15.79 -16.34 -3.70
N SER A 143 -14.90 -16.94 -2.89
CA SER A 143 -13.53 -17.26 -3.30
C SER A 143 -13.33 -18.68 -3.84
N THR A 144 -14.38 -19.52 -3.87
CA THR A 144 -14.28 -20.90 -4.37
C THR A 144 -14.35 -20.93 -5.90
N TYR A 145 -13.25 -21.31 -6.54
CA TYR A 145 -13.17 -21.53 -7.99
C TYR A 145 -12.81 -22.97 -8.30
N GLY A 146 -13.40 -23.51 -9.36
CA GLY A 146 -13.24 -24.90 -9.76
C GLY A 146 -12.74 -25.07 -11.19
N SER A 147 -11.99 -26.14 -11.40
CA SER A 147 -11.56 -26.66 -12.69
C SER A 147 -12.11 -28.07 -12.85
N GLY A 148 -12.84 -28.32 -13.95
CA GLY A 148 -13.56 -29.57 -14.16
C GLY A 148 -12.72 -30.72 -14.71
N ALA A 149 -11.47 -30.43 -15.10
CA ALA A 149 -10.54 -31.42 -15.64
C ALA A 149 -9.19 -31.33 -14.93
N GLY A 150 -8.50 -32.46 -14.83
CA GLY A 150 -7.09 -32.48 -14.44
C GLY A 150 -6.24 -31.72 -15.45
N THR A 151 -5.18 -31.06 -14.97
CA THR A 151 -4.25 -30.23 -15.76
C THR A 151 -4.87 -29.01 -16.45
N GLN A 152 -6.16 -28.74 -16.21
CA GLN A 152 -6.77 -27.46 -16.58
C GLN A 152 -6.49 -26.42 -15.48
N GLN A 153 -5.97 -25.27 -15.89
CA GLN A 153 -5.65 -24.18 -14.97
C GLN A 153 -6.87 -23.70 -14.20
N ASN A 154 -6.75 -23.61 -12.88
CA ASN A 154 -7.75 -22.99 -12.01
C ASN A 154 -7.27 -21.60 -11.60
N ASN A 155 -7.96 -20.57 -12.07
CA ASN A 155 -7.68 -19.17 -11.71
C ASN A 155 -8.87 -18.61 -10.94
N GLY A 156 -8.60 -17.94 -9.83
CA GLY A 156 -9.62 -17.31 -9.01
C GLY A 156 -9.22 -15.91 -8.58
N GLN A 157 -10.22 -15.13 -8.16
CA GLN A 157 -10.02 -13.82 -7.56
C GLN A 157 -11.13 -13.51 -6.56
N VAL A 158 -10.84 -12.67 -5.57
CA VAL A 158 -11.85 -12.20 -4.63
C VAL A 158 -11.42 -10.86 -4.05
N VAL A 159 -12.40 -10.03 -3.68
CA VAL A 159 -12.17 -8.82 -2.88
C VAL A 159 -12.78 -9.04 -1.51
N PHE A 160 -12.03 -8.75 -0.45
CA PHE A 160 -12.43 -9.00 0.93
C PHE A 160 -11.84 -7.95 1.87
N SER A 161 -12.48 -7.72 3.01
CA SER A 161 -11.92 -6.92 4.11
C SER A 161 -11.08 -7.81 5.03
N ALA A 162 -9.96 -7.28 5.52
CA ALA A 162 -9.16 -7.92 6.55
C ALA A 162 -8.68 -6.89 7.58
N ALA A 163 -8.52 -7.35 8.82
CA ALA A 163 -7.89 -6.61 9.90
C ALA A 163 -6.38 -6.89 9.95
N ALA A 164 -5.64 -5.94 10.54
CA ALA A 164 -4.25 -6.16 10.91
C ALA A 164 -4.10 -7.43 11.77
N GLY A 165 -3.20 -8.32 11.35
CA GLY A 165 -2.93 -9.62 11.98
C GLY A 165 -3.70 -10.79 11.38
N ASP A 166 -4.69 -10.56 10.51
CA ASP A 166 -5.41 -11.64 9.85
C ASP A 166 -4.48 -12.48 8.95
N VAL A 167 -4.80 -13.77 8.82
CA VAL A 167 -4.01 -14.73 8.06
C VAL A 167 -4.80 -15.27 6.87
N VAL A 168 -4.22 -15.14 5.69
CA VAL A 168 -4.75 -15.67 4.42
C VAL A 168 -4.07 -16.99 4.08
N SER A 169 -4.85 -17.95 3.57
CA SER A 169 -4.33 -19.18 2.96
C SER A 169 -5.16 -19.58 1.74
N LEU A 170 -4.53 -20.21 0.75
CA LEU A 170 -5.20 -20.83 -0.40
C LEU A 170 -5.32 -22.32 -0.12
N ARG A 171 -6.53 -22.89 -0.15
CA ARG A 171 -6.76 -24.29 0.24
C ARG A 171 -7.45 -25.08 -0.84
N ASN A 172 -7.08 -26.35 -0.94
CA ASN A 172 -7.83 -27.33 -1.73
C ASN A 172 -9.17 -27.57 -1.02
N HIS A 173 -10.22 -26.87 -1.43
CA HIS A 173 -11.46 -26.78 -0.70
C HIS A 173 -12.58 -27.50 -1.45
N SER A 174 -13.21 -28.49 -0.82
CA SER A 174 -14.33 -29.24 -1.39
C SER A 174 -14.04 -29.98 -2.72
N SER A 175 -12.77 -30.19 -3.10
CA SER A 175 -12.42 -31.11 -4.20
C SER A 175 -12.84 -32.54 -3.87
N PHE A 176 -13.04 -33.36 -4.91
CA PHE A 176 -13.35 -34.78 -4.75
C PHE A 176 -12.14 -35.64 -4.34
N SER A 177 -10.91 -35.11 -4.43
CA SER A 177 -9.67 -35.78 -4.04
C SER A 177 -8.59 -34.79 -3.60
N SER A 178 -7.47 -35.31 -3.08
CA SER A 178 -6.22 -34.54 -3.00
C SER A 178 -5.79 -34.10 -4.39
N VAL A 179 -5.06 -32.99 -4.47
CA VAL A 179 -4.61 -32.40 -5.73
C VAL A 179 -3.09 -32.38 -5.79
N GLY A 180 -2.52 -32.99 -6.81
CA GLY A 180 -1.10 -32.91 -7.11
C GLY A 180 -0.76 -31.59 -7.79
N LEU A 181 0.30 -30.92 -7.32
CA LEU A 181 0.95 -29.80 -7.98
C LEU A 181 2.33 -30.26 -8.40
N PHE A 182 2.59 -30.34 -9.70
CA PHE A 182 3.85 -30.87 -10.23
C PHE A 182 4.81 -29.75 -10.63
N SER A 183 6.10 -30.03 -10.49
CA SER A 183 7.16 -29.28 -11.17
C SER A 183 7.43 -29.88 -12.55
N PHE A 184 8.00 -29.07 -13.45
CA PHE A 184 8.33 -29.40 -14.85
C PHE A 184 7.14 -29.70 -15.77
N THR A 185 5.93 -29.24 -15.44
CA THR A 185 4.77 -29.41 -16.34
C THR A 185 5.00 -28.63 -17.64
N GLY A 186 4.99 -29.34 -18.78
CA GLY A 186 5.10 -28.75 -20.11
C GLY A 186 6.51 -28.34 -20.56
N GLY A 187 7.56 -28.66 -19.79
CA GLY A 187 8.95 -28.31 -20.14
C GLY A 187 10.00 -29.00 -19.28
N THR A 188 11.24 -28.50 -19.31
CA THR A 188 12.38 -29.04 -18.54
C THR A 188 12.78 -28.18 -17.33
N GLN A 189 12.17 -26.99 -17.18
CA GLN A 189 12.43 -26.06 -16.08
C GLN A 189 11.33 -26.15 -15.01
N SER A 190 11.65 -25.83 -13.76
CA SER A 190 10.63 -25.71 -12.71
C SER A 190 9.61 -24.65 -13.12
N ASN A 191 8.34 -25.03 -13.16
CA ASN A 191 7.23 -24.11 -13.40
C ASN A 191 6.65 -23.63 -12.07
N VAL A 192 6.05 -22.44 -12.07
CA VAL A 192 5.11 -22.07 -11.02
C VAL A 192 3.89 -22.98 -11.18
N ASN A 193 3.56 -23.73 -10.15
CA ASN A 193 2.39 -24.63 -10.14
C ASN A 193 1.26 -24.12 -9.24
N ALA A 194 1.56 -23.18 -8.35
CA ALA A 194 0.57 -22.36 -7.66
C ALA A 194 1.13 -20.96 -7.38
N SER A 195 0.29 -19.94 -7.47
CA SER A 195 0.65 -18.58 -7.07
C SER A 195 -0.54 -17.83 -6.50
N ILE A 196 -0.23 -16.84 -5.67
CA ILE A 196 -1.18 -15.87 -5.12
C ILE A 196 -0.58 -14.46 -5.22
N ILE A 197 -1.41 -13.52 -5.65
CA ILE A 197 -1.17 -12.08 -5.54
C ILE A 197 -2.17 -11.53 -4.53
N LEU A 198 -1.68 -10.76 -3.56
CA LEU A 198 -2.49 -9.93 -2.67
C LEU A 198 -2.17 -8.46 -2.93
N GLU A 199 -3.20 -7.65 -3.12
CA GLU A 199 -3.11 -6.20 -3.33
C GLU A 199 -4.06 -5.51 -2.36
N LYS A 200 -3.58 -4.53 -1.60
CA LYS A 200 -4.47 -3.63 -0.86
C LYS A 200 -5.05 -2.60 -1.82
N LEU A 201 -6.36 -2.36 -1.71
CA LEU A 201 -7.13 -1.43 -2.53
C LEU A 201 -7.33 -0.08 -1.84
#